data_AF-A0A4P5VPB8-F1
#
_entry.id   AF-A0A4P5VPB8-F1
#
_cell.length_a   1.000
_cell.length_b   1.000
_cell.length_c   1.000
_cell.angle_alpha   90.00
_cell.angle_beta   90.00
_cell.angle_gamma   90.00
#
_symmetry.space_group_name_H-M   'P 1'
#
loop_
_entity.id
_entity.type
_entity.pdbx_description
1 polymer ?
#
loop_
_entity_poly.entity_id
_entity_poly.type
_entity_poly.pdbx_seq_one_letter_code
_entity_poly.pdbx_strand_id
1 'polypeptide(L)' 'MLVSAVISTYLLTHLHHVLQRAEYGAQQEGRQALAANYAQLRKVLCLDARTMEDASASGMEDDGHSNAA' A
#
# COMPACT_ATOMS: atom_id res chain seq x y z
N MET A 1 -1.82 -18.11 0.89
CA MET A 1 -1.08 -16.99 1.50
C MET A 1 -2.05 -15.92 2.01
N LEU A 2 -2.68 -16.10 3.17
CA LEU A 2 -3.58 -15.07 3.74
C LEU A 2 -2.91 -14.26 4.85
N VAL A 3 -1.95 -14.87 5.57
CA VAL A 3 -1.27 -14.23 6.70
C VAL A 3 -0.41 -13.04 6.26
N SER A 4 0.22 -13.09 5.08
CA SER A 4 0.96 -11.95 4.52
C SER A 4 0.05 -10.82 4.05
N ALA A 5 -1.11 -11.13 3.44
CA ALA A 5 -2.07 -10.14 2.96
C ALA A 5 -2.78 -9.41 4.11
N VAL A 6 -3.16 -10.13 5.17
CA VAL A 6 -3.82 -9.56 6.38
C VAL A 6 -2.84 -8.71 7.19
N ILE A 7 -1.59 -9.17 7.36
CA ILE A 7 -0.55 -8.36 8.00
C ILE A 7 -0.24 -7.12 7.13
N SER A 8 -0.23 -7.26 5.80
CA SER A 8 0.00 -6.14 4.88
C SER A 8 -1.14 -5.12 4.94
N THR A 9 -2.41 -5.52 5.00
CA THR A 9 -3.53 -4.58 5.12
C THR A 9 -3.53 -3.85 6.47
N TYR A 10 -3.24 -4.54 7.56
CA TYR A 10 -3.12 -3.90 8.88
C TYR A 10 -1.96 -2.90 8.90
N LEU A 11 -0.77 -3.30 8.44
CA LEU A 11 0.40 -2.43 8.36
C LEU A 11 0.17 -1.25 7.42
N LEU A 12 -0.48 -1.47 6.28
CA LEU A 12 -0.83 -0.44 5.32
C LEU A 12 -1.77 0.60 5.94
N THR A 13 -2.81 0.13 6.62
CA THR A 13 -3.78 1.01 7.28
C THR A 13 -3.12 1.78 8.42
N HIS A 14 -2.28 1.12 9.23
CA HIS A 14 -1.51 1.79 10.28
C HIS A 14 -0.55 2.83 9.74
N LEU A 15 0.20 2.51 8.68
CA LEU A 15 1.15 3.43 8.08
C LEU A 15 0.45 4.62 7.43
N HIS A 16 -0.72 4.42 6.81
CA HIS A 16 -1.55 5.50 6.29
C HIS A 16 -1.99 6.47 7.40
N HIS A 17 -2.43 5.94 8.55
CA HIS A 17 -2.81 6.78 9.70
C HIS A 17 -1.62 7.52 10.30
N VAL A 18 -0.46 6.88 10.42
CA VAL A 18 0.77 7.52 10.92
C VAL A 18 1.18 8.67 10.01
N LEU A 19 1.20 8.46 8.69
CA LEU A 19 1.53 9.49 7.71
C LEU A 19 0.53 10.65 7.73
N GLN A 20 -0.78 10.37 7.84
CA GLN A 20 -1.79 11.42 7.94
C GLN A 20 -1.65 12.25 9.21
N ARG A 21 -1.32 11.61 10.34
CA ARG A 21 -1.06 12.32 11.60
C ARG A 21 0.20 13.18 11.52
N ALA A 22 1.25 12.68 10.87
CA ALA A 22 2.48 13.42 10.66
C ALA A 22 2.30 14.61 9.70
N GLU A 23 1.52 14.43 8.63
CA GLU A 23 1.09 15.50 7.71
C GLU A 23 0.38 16.62 8.46
N TYR A 24 -0.62 16.28 9.26
CA TYR A 24 -1.36 17.25 10.07
C TYR A 24 -0.47 17.96 11.10
N GLY A 25 0.44 17.24 11.76
CA GLY A 25 1.44 17.83 12.66
C GLY A 25 2.34 18.83 11.95
N ALA A 26 2.89 18.46 10.80
CA ALA A 26 3.75 19.33 10.00
C ALA A 26 3.01 20.57 9.47
N GLN A 27 1.72 20.45 9.12
CA GLN A 27 0.90 21.60 8.72
C GLN A 27 0.71 22.59 9.88
N GLN A 28 0.41 22.10 11.08
CA GLN A 28 0.24 22.96 12.26
C GLN A 28 1.54 23.69 12.65
N GLU A 29 2.69 23.07 12.41
CA GLU A 29 4.00 23.66 12.66
C GLU A 29 4.49 24.58 11.52
N GLY A 30 3.68 24.78 10.47
CA GLY A 30 4.04 25.58 9.31
C GLY A 30 5.09 24.95 8.40
N ARG A 31 5.45 23.67 8.62
CA ARG A 31 6.45 22.92 7.84
C ARG A 31 5.83 22.33 6.57
N GLN A 32 5.43 23.21 5.64
CA GLN A 32 4.69 22.83 4.43
C GLN A 32 5.42 21.80 3.54
N ALA A 33 6.75 21.91 3.42
CA ALA A 33 7.55 20.94 2.66
C ALA A 33 7.48 19.52 3.27
N LEU A 34 7.45 19.42 4.59
CA LEU A 34 7.36 18.16 5.31
C LEU A 34 5.94 17.57 5.21
N ALA A 35 4.91 18.41 5.32
CA ALA A 35 3.52 18.00 5.09
C ALA A 35 3.31 17.45 3.66
N ALA A 36 3.85 18.15 2.66
CA ALA A 36 3.80 17.69 1.27
C ALA A 36 4.52 16.34 1.08
N ASN A 37 5.65 16.15 1.76
CA ASN A 37 6.38 14.88 1.73
C ASN A 37 5.53 13.74 2.32
N TYR A 38 4.91 13.92 3.49
CA TYR A 38 4.02 12.92 4.07
C TYR A 38 2.82 12.60 3.17
N ALA A 39 2.22 13.61 2.54
CA ALA A 39 1.15 13.42 1.57
C ALA A 39 1.59 12.61 0.34
N GLN A 40 2.82 12.83 -0.15
CA GLN A 40 3.39 12.05 -1.26
C GLN A 40 3.66 10.60 -0.85
N LEU A 41 4.26 10.36 0.31
CA LEU A 41 4.45 8.99 0.81
C LEU A 41 3.12 8.25 0.94
N ARG A 42 2.07 8.94 1.44
CA ARG A 42 0.72 8.37 1.55
C ARG A 42 0.14 7.98 0.19
N LYS A 43 0.37 8.79 -0.85
CA LYS A 43 -0.04 8.48 -2.23
C LYS A 43 0.67 7.26 -2.79
N VAL A 44 1.99 7.15 -2.59
CA VAL A 44 2.78 5.98 -3.02
C VAL A 44 2.30 4.73 -2.30
N LEU A 45 2.10 4.81 -0.99
CA LEU A 45 1.58 3.71 -0.18
C LEU A 45 0.23 3.19 -0.69
N CYS A 46 -0.70 4.08 -1.04
CA CYS A 46 -1.99 3.70 -1.63
C CYS A 46 -1.88 3.18 -3.08
N LEU A 47 -0.83 3.55 -3.81
CA LEU A 47 -0.57 3.00 -5.15
C LEU A 47 -0.07 1.56 -5.01
N ASP A 48 0.93 1.34 -4.15
CA ASP A 48 1.49 0.01 -3.86
C ASP A 48 0.42 -0.95 -3.31
N ALA A 49 -0.49 -0.46 -2.46
CA ALA A 49 -1.64 -1.23 -1.98
C ALA A 49 -2.52 -1.73 -3.11
N ARG A 50 -2.89 -0.84 -4.04
CA ARG A 50 -3.73 -1.18 -5.19
C ARG A 50 -3.02 -2.11 -6.16
N THR A 51 -1.72 -1.91 -6.38
CA THR A 51 -0.92 -2.82 -7.22
C THR A 51 -0.76 -4.20 -6.56
N MET A 52 -0.70 -4.27 -5.23
CA MET A 52 -0.66 -5.54 -4.48
C MET A 52 -2.02 -6.25 -4.48
N GLU A 53 -3.12 -5.50 -4.40
CA GLU A 53 -4.48 -6.01 -4.63
C GLU A 53 -4.68 -6.48 -6.08
N ASP A 54 -4.21 -5.73 -7.08
CA ASP A 54 -4.30 -6.12 -8.50
C ASP A 54 -3.49 -7.40 -8.76
N ALA A 55 -2.29 -7.53 -8.17
CA ALA A 55 -1.48 -8.75 -8.26
C ALA A 55 -2.11 -9.96 -7.55
N SER A 56 -3.00 -9.74 -6.58
CA SER A 56 -3.75 -10.80 -5.91
C SER A 56 -5.14 -11.05 -6.53
N ALA A 57 -5.62 -10.14 -7.38
CA ALA A 57 -6.85 -10.25 -8.17
C ALA A 57 -6.62 -10.74 -9.60
N SER A 58 -5.41 -10.59 -10.15
CA SER A 58 -4.93 -11.39 -11.29
C SER A 58 -4.79 -12.82 -10.80
N GLY A 59 -5.86 -13.59 -10.99
CA GLY A 59 -5.95 -14.97 -10.54
C GLY A 59 -4.74 -15.79 -10.98
N MET A 60 -4.40 -16.77 -10.15
CA MET A 60 -3.90 -18.03 -10.68
C MET A 60 -4.93 -18.56 -11.69
N GLU A 61 -4.86 -18.10 -12.94
CA GLU A 61 -5.15 -18.99 -14.05
C GLU A 61 -3.94 -19.94 -14.10
N ASP A 62 -4.13 -21.10 -13.48
CA ASP A 62 -3.31 -22.29 -13.65
C ASP A 62 -3.17 -22.55 -15.15
N ASP A 63 -2.09 -22.05 -15.75
CA ASP A 63 -1.74 -22.31 -17.14
C ASP A 63 -1.50 -23.82 -17.26
N GLY A 64 -2.49 -24.47 -17.88
CA GLY A 64 -2.57 -25.92 -17.99
C GLY A 64 -1.29 -26.49 -18.58
N HIS A 65 -0.55 -27.24 -17.75
CA HIS A 65 0.50 -28.13 -18.20
C HIS A 65 -0.10 -29.28 -19.02
N SER A 66 -0.39 -29.00 -20.30
CA SER A 66 -0.51 -30.01 -21.33
C SER A 66 0.90 -30.52 -21.64
N ASN A 67 1.39 -31.47 -20.84
CA ASN A 67 2.59 -32.20 -21.21
C ASN A 67 2.19 -33.34 -22.15
N ALA A 68 2.52 -33.16 -23.42
CA ALA A 68 2.54 -34.21 -24.42
C ALA A 68 3.78 -35.09 -24.20
N ALA A 69 3.58 -36.39 -23.98
CA ALA A 69 4.48 -37.49 -24.37
C ALA A 69 3.81 -38.85 -24.10
#